data_AF-A0A536DF37-F1
#
_entry.id   AF-A0A536DF37-F1
#
_cell.length_a   1.000
_cell.length_b   1.000
_cell.length_c   1.000
_cell.angle_alpha   90.00
_cell.angle_beta   90.00
_cell.angle_gamma   90.00
#
_symmetry.space_group_name_H-M   'P 1'
#
loop_
_entity.id
_entity.type
_entity.pdbx_description
1 polymer ?
#
loop_
_entity_poly.entity_id
_entity_poly.type
_entity_poly.pdbx_seq_one_letter_code
_entity_poly.pdbx_strand_id
1 'polypeptide(L)' 'RDARAHYADRLLNDLPEFHGLNPSIEQFARILCQRLGKRLAAPNLTGVAVRLWENDIASASYRESF' A
#
# COMPACT_ATOMS: atom_id res chain seq x y z
N ARG A 1 2.10 -8.20 -11.04
CA ARG A 1 3.50 -7.90 -10.67
C ARG A 1 3.64 -7.96 -9.16
N ASP A 2 4.77 -8.47 -8.69
CA ASP A 2 5.13 -8.49 -7.26
C ASP A 2 5.27 -7.04 -6.71
N ALA A 3 4.86 -6.81 -5.46
CA ALA A 3 4.88 -5.47 -4.86
C ALA A 3 6.31 -4.97 -4.64
N ARG A 4 7.22 -5.84 -4.19
CA ARG A 4 8.63 -5.50 -3.98
C ARG A 4 9.27 -5.09 -5.31
N ALA A 5 9.02 -5.83 -6.39
CA ALA A 5 9.53 -5.48 -7.71
C ALA A 5 9.05 -4.11 -8.25
N HIS A 6 7.92 -3.61 -7.77
CA HIS A 6 7.37 -2.32 -8.19
C HIS A 6 7.86 -1.15 -7.32
N TYR A 7 8.08 -1.36 -6.02
CA TYR A 7 8.41 -0.28 -5.08
C TYR A 7 9.87 -0.25 -4.60
N ALA A 8 10.59 -1.38 -4.63
CA ALA A 8 11.97 -1.43 -4.17
C ALA A 8 12.92 -0.62 -5.07
N ASP A 9 13.95 -0.03 -4.47
CA ASP A 9 15.02 0.74 -5.13
C ASP A 9 14.51 1.91 -5.99
N ARG A 10 13.37 2.49 -5.60
CA ARG A 10 12.74 3.63 -6.27
C ARG A 10 12.39 4.73 -5.27
N LEU A 11 12.46 5.97 -5.73
CA LEU A 11 11.88 7.09 -5.03
C LEU A 11 10.36 7.04 -5.22
N LEU A 12 9.61 6.95 -4.12
CA LEU A 12 8.15 6.87 -4.18
C LEU A 12 7.53 8.08 -4.89
N ASN A 13 8.11 9.27 -4.73
CA ASN A 13 7.66 10.51 -5.38
C ASN A 13 7.65 10.43 -6.92
N ASP A 14 8.49 9.59 -7.53
CA ASP A 14 8.57 9.44 -8.98
C ASP A 14 7.50 8.49 -9.53
N LEU A 15 6.78 7.79 -8.65
CA LEU A 15 5.73 6.86 -9.05
C LEU A 15 4.39 7.60 -9.22
N PRO A 16 3.63 7.32 -10.30
CA PRO A 16 2.37 8.02 -10.58
C PRO A 16 1.36 8.00 -9.44
N GLU A 17 1.30 6.90 -8.68
CA GLU A 17 0.40 6.77 -7.53
C GLU A 17 0.70 7.72 -6.35
N PHE A 18 1.88 8.34 -6.32
CA PHE A 18 2.28 9.32 -5.29
C PHE A 18 2.40 10.75 -5.83
N HIS A 19 2.11 11.00 -7.11
CA HIS A 19 2.27 12.33 -7.69
C HIS A 19 1.36 13.36 -7.00
N GLY A 20 1.96 14.46 -6.52
CA GLY A 20 1.26 15.50 -5.77
C GLY A 20 0.85 15.09 -4.34
N LEU A 21 1.31 13.94 -3.86
CA LEU A 21 1.12 13.48 -2.49
C LEU A 21 2.46 13.48 -1.75
N ASN A 22 2.40 13.69 -0.43
CA ASN A 22 3.51 13.33 0.44
C ASN A 22 3.56 11.78 0.53
N PRO A 23 4.66 11.11 0.16
CA PRO A 23 4.77 9.65 0.18
C PRO A 23 5.05 9.14 1.61
N SER A 24 4.25 9.59 2.58
CA SER A 24 4.32 9.08 3.95
C SER A 24 3.94 7.60 3.99
N ILE A 25 4.36 6.90 5.05
CA ILE A 25 4.07 5.48 5.21
C ILE A 25 2.57 5.19 5.33
N GLU A 26 1.77 6.13 5.84
CA GLU A 26 0.31 6.04 5.87
C GLU A 26 -0.29 6.06 4.46
N GLN A 27 0.16 7.00 3.62
CA GLN A 27 -0.30 7.09 2.23
C GLN A 27 0.15 5.86 1.43
N PHE A 28 1.37 5.39 1.67
CA PHE A 28 1.85 4.16 1.06
C PHE A 28 1.02 2.95 1.48
N ALA A 29 0.74 2.77 2.79
CA ALA A 29 -0.07 1.67 3.28
C ALA A 29 -1.46 1.66 2.63
N ARG A 30 -2.09 2.84 2.49
CA ARG A 30 -3.37 3.00 1.78
C ARG A 30 -3.28 2.58 0.32
N ILE A 31 -2.33 3.14 -0.44
CA ILE A 31 -2.15 2.85 -1.87
C ILE A 31 -1.90 1.35 -2.10
N LEU A 32 -1.02 0.75 -1.29
CA LEU A 32 -0.70 -0.66 -1.40
C LEU A 32 -1.92 -1.53 -1.07
N CYS A 33 -2.68 -1.19 -0.02
CA CYS A 33 -3.89 -1.90 0.36
C CYS A 33 -4.94 -1.88 -0.75
N GLN A 34 -5.23 -0.72 -1.33
CA GLN A 34 -6.18 -0.59 -2.45
C GLN A 34 -5.71 -1.37 -3.69
N ARG A 35 -4.40 -1.36 -3.97
CA ARG A 35 -3.83 -2.14 -5.08
C ARG A 35 -3.96 -3.64 -4.86
N LEU A 36 -3.77 -4.12 -3.63
CA LEU A 36 -3.96 -5.53 -3.27
C LEU A 36 -5.45 -5.91 -3.27
N GLY A 37 -6.33 -5.06 -2.74
CA GLY A 37 -7.77 -5.28 -2.71
C GLY A 37 -8.34 -5.51 -4.10
N LYS A 38 -7.98 -4.64 -5.07
CA LYS A 38 -8.38 -4.81 -6.49
C LYS A 38 -7.91 -6.12 -7.13
N ARG A 39 -6.82 -6.71 -6.63
CA ARG A 39 -6.28 -7.98 -7.15
C ARG A 39 -6.85 -9.21 -6.46
N LEU A 40 -7.23 -9.07 -5.19
CA LEU A 40 -7.72 -10.16 -4.35
C LEU A 40 -9.24 -10.26 -4.39
N ALA A 41 -9.96 -9.25 -4.90
CA ALA A 41 -11.42 -9.18 -4.96
C ALA A 41 -12.05 -10.54 -5.34
N ALA A 42 -12.69 -11.16 -4.34
CA ALA A 42 -13.34 -12.46 -4.44
C ALA A 42 -14.64 -12.42 -3.61
N PRO A 43 -15.68 -13.18 -3.99
CA PRO A 43 -17.02 -13.05 -3.39
C PRO A 43 -17.10 -13.32 -1.88
N ASN A 44 -16.10 -14.03 -1.33
CA ASN A 44 -16.04 -14.46 0.06
C ASN A 44 -15.08 -13.62 0.93
N LEU A 45 -14.43 -12.61 0.36
CA LEU A 45 -13.59 -11.70 1.13
C LEU A 45 -14.42 -10.53 1.65
N THR A 46 -14.22 -10.16 2.91
CA THR A 46 -14.92 -9.05 3.56
C THR A 46 -14.06 -7.78 3.66
N GLY A 47 -12.79 -7.88 3.29
CA GLY A 47 -11.86 -6.76 3.27
C GLY A 47 -10.40 -7.21 3.23
N VAL A 48 -9.52 -6.22 3.14
CA VAL A 48 -8.06 -6.38 3.17
C VAL A 48 -7.46 -5.35 4.12
N ALA A 49 -6.43 -5.75 4.85
CA ALA A 49 -5.64 -4.84 5.67
C ALA A 49 -4.16 -4.98 5.32
N VAL A 50 -3.46 -3.85 5.25
CA VAL A 50 -2.02 -3.78 5.07
C VAL A 50 -1.42 -3.04 6.24
N ARG A 51 -0.33 -3.58 6.78
CA ARG A 51 0.55 -2.91 7.73
C ARG A 51 1.94 -2.81 7.12
N LEU A 52 2.52 -1.62 7.17
CA LEU A 52 3.89 -1.34 6.74
C LEU A 52 4.68 -0.84 7.93
N TRP A 53 5.93 -1.30 8.04
CA TRP A 53 6.89 -0.86 9.04
C TRP A 53 7.92 0.02 8.36
N GLU A 54 8.13 1.22 8.89
CA GLU A 54 9.22 2.09 8.45
C GLU A 54 10.53 1.66 9.12
N ASN A 55 10.41 1.25 10.38
CA ASN A 55 11.48 0.76 11.24
C ASN A 55 10.85 -0.06 12.38
N ASP A 56 11.65 -0.39 13.39
CA ASP A 56 11.26 -1.28 14.50
C ASP A 56 10.18 -0.68 15.42
N ILE A 57 10.02 0.66 15.44
CA ILE A 57 9.12 1.35 16.36
C ILE A 57 7.97 2.09 15.65
N ALA A 58 8.07 2.29 14.33
CA ALA A 58 7.11 3.05 13.54
C ALA A 58 6.47 2.18 12.45
N SER A 59 5.13 2.18 12.43
CA SER A 59 4.34 1.48 11.42
C SER A 59 3.05 2.23 11.12
N ALA A 60 2.52 2.03 9.92
CA ALA A 60 1.18 2.47 9.54
C ALA A 60 0.33 1.30 9.05
N SER A 61 -0.97 1.39 9.28
CA SER A 61 -1.93 0.37 8.85
C SER A 61 -3.11 1.01 8.13
N TYR A 62 -3.58 0.37 7.07
CA TYR A 62 -4.81 0.75 6.38
C TYR A 62 -5.65 -0.48 6.09
N ARG A 63 -6.97 -0.37 6.30
CA ARG A 63 -7.95 -1.42 6.03
C ARG A 63 -9.02 -0.90 5.07
N GLU A 64 -9.31 -1.70 4.05
CA GLU A 64 -10.42 -1.51 3.12
C GLU A 64 -11.39 -2.68 3.29
N SER A 65 -12.68 -2.39 3.39
CA SER A 65 -13.74 -3.42 3.37
C SER A 65 -14.29 -3.52 1.95
N PHE A 66 -14.75 -4.72 1.55
CA PHE A 66 -15.38 -4.97 0.24
C PHE A 66 -16.91 -4.92 0.32
#